data_AF-A0A350CHE6-F1
#
_entry.id   AF-A0A350CHE6-F1
#
_cell.length_a   1.000
_cell.length_b   1.000
_cell.length_c   1.000
_cell.angle_alpha   90.00
_cell.angle_beta   90.00
_cell.angle_gamma   90.00
#
_symmetry.space_group_name_H-M   'P 1'
#
loop_
_entity.id
_entity.type
_entity.pdbx_description
1 polymer ?
#
loop_
_entity_poly.entity_id
_entity_poly.type
_entity_poly.pdbx_seq_one_letter_code
_entity_poly.pdbx_strand_id
1 'polypeptide(L)'
;PRAQAVLLQAGFQIVFPFIVLLLGKLTSVLPVTMVNIPYREYWLHPDRRHDSLAWMSGMLSWISAGMATMMLVLSHLTFRANVSRQPLQMVPFFCLLVVFMTFVFSMVLLSFRRFHRPPAA
;
A
#
# COMPACT_ATOMS: atom_id res chain seq x y z
N PRO A 1 26.91 15.44 4.39
CA PRO A 1 26.49 15.09 3.02
C PRO A 1 25.90 13.67 2.87
N ARG A 2 26.63 12.57 3.15
CA ARG A 2 26.10 11.18 3.00
C ARG A 2 25.20 10.73 4.15
N ALA A 3 25.55 11.05 5.40
CA ALA A 3 24.74 10.71 6.57
C ALA A 3 23.34 11.35 6.53
N GLN A 4 23.24 12.59 6.06
CA GLN A 4 21.96 13.29 5.88
C GLN A 4 21.07 12.62 4.84
N ALA A 5 21.65 12.16 3.72
CA ALA A 5 20.90 11.45 2.69
C ALA A 5 20.36 10.10 3.20
N VAL A 6 21.16 9.36 3.97
CA VAL A 6 20.74 8.09 4.60
C VAL A 6 19.64 8.33 5.63
N LEU A 7 19.78 9.36 6.47
CA LEU A 7 18.76 9.72 7.48
C LEU A 7 17.45 10.15 6.83
N LEU A 8 17.50 10.96 5.77
CA LEU A 8 16.31 11.37 5.03
C LEU A 8 15.61 10.18 4.37
N GLN A 9 16.38 9.29 3.75
CA GLN A 9 15.87 8.08 3.13
C GLN A 9 15.24 7.13 4.15
N ALA A 10 15.91 6.87 5.27
CA ALA A 10 15.40 6.04 6.36
C ALA A 10 14.15 6.66 6.99
N GLY A 11 14.14 7.98 7.20
CA GLY A 11 12.98 8.71 7.70
C GLY A 11 11.77 8.55 6.78
N PHE A 12 11.95 8.79 5.47
CA PHE A 12 10.87 8.60 4.48
C PHE A 12 10.34 7.16 4.47
N GLN A 13 11.23 6.18 4.58
CA GLN A 13 10.90 4.77 4.55
C GLN A 13 10.17 4.27 5.80
N ILE A 14 10.31 4.96 6.94
CA ILE A 14 9.54 4.68 8.16
C ILE A 14 8.23 5.49 8.13
N VAL A 15 8.30 6.79 7.86
CA VAL A 15 7.14 7.67 7.95
C VAL A 15 6.04 7.25 6.98
N PHE A 16 6.38 6.90 5.75
CA PHE A 16 5.37 6.62 4.72
C PHE A 16 4.51 5.38 5.02
N PRO A 17 5.06 4.19 5.34
CA PRO A 17 4.25 3.04 5.74
C PRO A 17 3.43 3.31 7.00
N PHE A 18 3.98 4.03 7.98
CA PHE A 18 3.25 4.38 9.19
C PHE A 18 2.04 5.28 8.91
N ILE A 19 2.16 6.24 7.98
CA ILE A 19 1.03 7.05 7.54
C ILE A 19 -0.05 6.18 6.91
N VAL A 20 0.31 5.25 6.02
CA VAL A 20 -0.66 4.35 5.37
C VAL A 20 -1.36 3.43 6.38
N LEU A 21 -0.62 2.89 7.37
CA LEU A 21 -1.21 2.12 8.46
C LEU A 21 -2.15 2.95 9.33
N LEU A 22 -1.77 4.19 9.63
CA LEU A 22 -2.60 5.11 10.40
C LEU A 22 -3.89 5.44 9.66
N LEU A 23 -3.81 5.70 8.35
CA LEU A 23 -4.98 5.90 7.49
C LEU A 23 -5.90 4.67 7.53
N GLY A 24 -5.34 3.46 7.45
CA GLY A 24 -6.07 2.20 7.61
C GLY A 24 -6.89 2.15 8.90
N LYS A 25 -6.26 2.45 10.05
CA LYS A 25 -6.96 2.50 11.34
C LYS A 25 -8.02 3.59 11.41
N LEU A 26 -7.73 4.76 10.82
CA LEU A 26 -8.66 5.89 10.79
C LEU A 26 -9.89 5.64 9.91
N THR A 27 -9.86 4.67 8.99
CA THR A 27 -11.05 4.32 8.19
C THR A 27 -12.26 3.93 9.04
N SER A 28 -12.04 3.37 10.23
CA SER A 28 -13.12 3.03 11.19
C SER A 28 -13.89 4.26 11.69
N VAL A 29 -13.27 5.43 11.67
CA VAL A 29 -13.81 6.70 12.20
C VAL A 29 -14.27 7.64 11.08
N LEU A 30 -13.99 7.32 9.81
CA LEU A 30 -14.33 8.17 8.68
C LEU A 30 -15.85 8.19 8.39
N PRO A 31 -16.43 9.36 8.04
CA PRO A 31 -17.80 9.46 7.60
C PRO A 31 -18.05 8.66 6.31
N VAL A 32 -19.24 8.05 6.21
CA VAL A 32 -19.70 7.29 5.04
C VAL A 32 -19.63 8.11 3.74
N THR A 33 -19.77 9.43 3.84
CA THR A 33 -19.72 10.37 2.70
C THR A 33 -18.32 10.56 2.12
N MET A 34 -17.26 10.26 2.86
CA MET A 34 -15.87 10.34 2.39
C MET A 34 -15.38 9.07 1.68
N VAL A 35 -16.13 7.96 1.80
CA VAL A 35 -15.74 6.68 1.22
C VAL A 35 -16.40 6.52 -0.15
N ASN A 36 -15.59 6.63 -1.21
CA ASN A 36 -16.05 6.43 -2.58
C ASN A 36 -15.91 4.95 -2.99
N ILE A 37 -16.98 4.17 -2.84
CA ILE A 37 -17.08 2.79 -3.30
C ILE A 37 -18.40 2.57 -4.06
N PRO A 38 -18.43 1.69 -5.08
CA PRO A 38 -19.67 1.30 -5.74
C PRO A 38 -20.67 0.75 -4.71
N TYR A 39 -21.96 1.06 -4.86
CA TYR A 39 -23.03 0.61 -3.96
C TYR A 39 -22.76 0.93 -2.46
N ARG A 40 -22.20 2.12 -2.18
CA ARG A 40 -21.82 2.54 -0.81
C ARG A 40 -22.92 2.35 0.23
N GLU A 41 -24.19 2.57 -0.13
CA GLU A 41 -25.34 2.42 0.77
C GLU A 41 -25.53 0.99 1.25
N TYR A 42 -25.21 0.02 0.39
CA TYR A 42 -25.24 -1.40 0.71
C TYR A 42 -24.06 -1.81 1.59
N TRP A 43 -22.85 -1.41 1.21
CA TRP A 43 -21.61 -1.83 1.90
C TRP A 43 -21.37 -1.08 3.22
N LEU A 44 -21.85 0.16 3.34
CA LEU A 44 -21.72 0.99 4.53
C LEU A 44 -23.01 1.02 5.36
N HIS A 45 -23.96 0.11 5.09
CA HIS A 45 -25.12 -0.12 5.94
C HIS A 45 -24.65 -0.45 7.37
N PRO A 46 -25.30 0.07 8.44
CA PRO A 46 -24.84 -0.09 9.83
C PRO A 46 -24.44 -1.52 10.20
N ASP A 47 -25.21 -2.52 9.75
CA ASP A 47 -24.99 -3.94 10.07
C ASP A 47 -23.74 -4.55 9.42
N ARG A 48 -23.24 -3.96 8.34
CA ARG A 48 -22.11 -4.49 7.53
C ARG A 48 -20.91 -3.55 7.48
N ARG A 49 -21.11 -2.31 7.90
CA ARG A 49 -20.08 -1.25 7.89
C ARG A 49 -18.81 -1.71 8.60
N HIS A 50 -18.93 -2.40 9.73
CA HIS A 50 -17.78 -2.87 10.49
C HIS A 50 -16.92 -3.83 9.65
N ASP A 51 -17.53 -4.84 9.03
CA ASP A 51 -16.84 -5.83 8.20
C ASP A 51 -16.21 -5.20 6.95
N SER A 52 -16.94 -4.29 6.28
CA SER A 52 -16.42 -3.59 5.10
C SER A 52 -15.22 -2.71 5.44
N LEU A 53 -15.27 -1.97 6.55
CA LEU A 53 -14.14 -1.13 7.00
C LEU A 53 -12.98 -1.98 7.52
N ALA A 54 -13.22 -3.09 8.20
CA ALA A 54 -12.18 -4.03 8.63
C ALA A 54 -11.43 -4.62 7.43
N TRP A 55 -12.17 -5.00 6.37
CA TRP A 55 -11.57 -5.47 5.11
C TRP A 55 -10.72 -4.37 4.45
N MET A 56 -11.22 -3.14 4.38
CA MET A 56 -10.47 -1.99 3.83
C MET A 56 -9.20 -1.69 4.64
N SER A 57 -9.29 -1.70 5.97
CA SER A 57 -8.13 -1.51 6.85
C SER A 57 -7.09 -2.62 6.67
N GLY A 58 -7.53 -3.87 6.54
CA GLY A 58 -6.66 -5.01 6.24
C GLY A 58 -5.95 -4.84 4.90
N MET A 59 -6.67 -4.39 3.87
CA MET A 59 -6.08 -4.12 2.56
C MET A 59 -5.06 -2.97 2.59
N LEU A 60 -5.37 -1.86 3.28
CA LEU A 60 -4.42 -0.76 3.47
C LEU A 60 -3.17 -1.21 4.22
N SER A 61 -3.31 -2.15 5.16
CA SER A 61 -2.17 -2.75 5.87
C SER A 61 -1.29 -3.58 4.92
N TRP A 62 -1.89 -4.37 4.03
CA TRP A 62 -1.15 -5.09 2.98
C TRP A 62 -0.42 -4.13 2.02
N ILE A 63 -1.10 -3.08 1.57
CA ILE A 63 -0.50 -2.05 0.71
C ILE A 63 0.70 -1.40 1.41
N SER A 64 0.55 -1.06 2.69
CA SER A 64 1.64 -0.51 3.50
C SER A 64 2.84 -1.46 3.56
N ALA A 65 2.59 -2.75 3.84
CA ALA A 65 3.65 -3.76 3.90
C ALA A 65 4.36 -3.95 2.55
N GLY A 66 3.58 -3.99 1.46
CA GLY A 66 4.11 -4.10 0.10
C GLY A 66 4.98 -2.88 -0.28
N MET A 67 4.51 -1.67 0.02
CA MET A 67 5.26 -0.44 -0.23
C MET A 67 6.56 -0.38 0.60
N ALA A 68 6.48 -0.70 1.89
CA ALA A 68 7.66 -0.75 2.77
C ALA A 68 8.71 -1.73 2.23
N THR A 69 8.28 -2.90 1.77
CA THR A 69 9.15 -3.92 1.18
C THR A 69 9.78 -3.42 -0.12
N MET A 70 8.99 -2.82 -1.02
CA MET A 70 9.50 -2.24 -2.27
C MET A 70 10.56 -1.16 -1.99
N MET A 71 10.27 -0.23 -1.08
CA MET A 71 11.20 0.83 -0.71
C MET A 71 12.49 0.27 -0.11
N LEU A 72 12.41 -0.81 0.68
CA LEU A 72 13.57 -1.49 1.25
C LEU A 72 14.46 -2.09 0.16
N VAL A 73 13.88 -2.86 -0.75
CA VAL A 73 14.65 -3.51 -1.82
C VAL A 73 15.23 -2.47 -2.78
N LEU A 74 14.45 -1.45 -3.15
CA LEU A 74 14.93 -0.37 -4.02
C LEU A 74 16.08 0.40 -3.36
N SER A 75 15.93 0.75 -2.08
CA SER A 75 16.99 1.40 -1.30
C SER A 75 18.24 0.55 -1.26
N HIS A 76 18.11 -0.76 -1.01
CA HIS A 76 19.22 -1.69 -1.02
C HIS A 76 19.95 -1.74 -2.37
N LEU A 77 19.21 -1.78 -3.49
CA LEU A 77 19.80 -1.75 -4.83
C LEU A 77 20.55 -0.43 -5.10
N THR A 78 19.95 0.70 -4.71
CA THR A 78 20.58 2.03 -4.82
C THR A 78 21.84 2.13 -3.97
N PHE A 79 21.81 1.64 -2.73
CA PHE A 79 22.99 1.59 -1.87
C PHE A 79 24.11 0.75 -2.48
N ARG A 80 23.79 -0.45 -2.99
CA ARG A 80 24.78 -1.32 -3.64
C ARG A 80 25.41 -0.65 -4.85
N ALA A 81 24.62 -0.05 -5.74
CA ALA A 81 25.11 0.67 -6.92
C ALA A 81 26.02 1.85 -6.54
N ASN A 82 25.62 2.64 -5.54
CA ASN A 82 26.40 3.79 -5.06
C ASN A 82 27.72 3.37 -4.41
N VAL A 83 27.74 2.28 -3.64
CA VAL A 83 28.95 1.78 -2.97
C VAL A 83 29.92 1.17 -3.97
N SER A 84 29.42 0.37 -4.91
CA SER A 84 30.27 -0.26 -5.94
C SER A 84 30.67 0.69 -7.07
N ARG A 85 30.11 1.91 -7.10
CA ARG A 85 30.23 2.88 -8.22
C ARG A 85 29.85 2.28 -9.58
N GLN A 86 28.92 1.33 -9.56
CA GLN A 86 28.38 0.69 -10.75
C GLN A 86 26.98 1.24 -11.04
N PRO A 87 26.51 1.20 -12.30
CA PRO A 87 25.14 1.53 -12.61
C PRO A 87 24.17 0.61 -11.85
N LEU A 88 22.94 1.09 -11.64
CA LEU A 88 21.88 0.31 -11.04
C LEU A 88 21.65 -0.97 -11.87
N GLN A 89 21.61 -2.12 -11.18
CA GLN A 89 21.35 -3.40 -11.83
C GLN A 89 19.91 -3.45 -12.36
N MET A 90 19.77 -3.45 -13.68
CA MET A 90 18.45 -3.37 -14.35
C MET A 90 17.57 -4.59 -14.10
N VAL A 91 18.15 -5.80 -14.17
CA VAL A 91 17.40 -7.05 -13.99
C VAL A 91 16.66 -7.13 -12.64
N PRO A 92 17.33 -6.96 -11.48
CA PRO A 92 16.63 -6.98 -10.19
C PRO A 92 15.67 -5.80 -10.02
N PHE A 93 15.96 -4.64 -10.61
CA PHE A 93 15.06 -3.49 -10.61
C PHE A 93 13.74 -3.80 -11.36
N PHE A 94 13.83 -4.32 -12.59
CA PHE A 94 12.63 -4.69 -13.38
C PHE A 94 11.88 -5.87 -12.74
N CYS A 95 12.58 -6.84 -12.16
CA CYS A 95 11.95 -7.91 -11.40
C CYS A 95 11.14 -7.36 -10.22
N LEU A 96 11.73 -6.47 -9.41
CA LEU A 96 11.04 -5.78 -8.33
C LEU A 96 9.82 -5.01 -8.83
N LEU A 97 9.95 -4.28 -9.94
CA LEU A 97 8.88 -3.51 -10.54
C LEU A 97 7.71 -4.42 -10.98
N VAL A 98 7.98 -5.52 -11.68
CA VAL A 98 6.95 -6.47 -12.12
C VAL A 98 6.24 -7.12 -10.94
N VAL A 99 6.99 -7.51 -9.90
CA VAL A 99 6.40 -8.08 -8.68
C VAL A 99 5.49 -7.06 -7.99
N PHE A 100 5.94 -5.81 -7.86
CA PHE A 100 5.14 -4.76 -7.24
C PHE A 100 3.91 -4.40 -8.06
N MET A 101 4.02 -4.32 -9.39
CA MET A 101 2.89 -4.07 -10.29
C MET A 101 1.86 -5.20 -10.22
N THR A 102 2.31 -6.46 -10.22
CA THR A 102 1.43 -7.62 -10.04
C THR A 102 0.73 -7.58 -8.68
N PHE A 103 1.44 -7.19 -7.62
CA PHE A 103 0.87 -7.00 -6.29
C PHE A 103 -0.22 -5.92 -6.26
N VAL A 104 0.06 -4.73 -6.80
CA VAL A 104 -0.92 -3.62 -6.87
C VAL A 104 -2.13 -4.04 -7.71
N PHE A 105 -1.91 -4.64 -8.87
CA PHE A 105 -2.98 -5.12 -9.74
C PHE A 105 -3.86 -6.17 -9.03
N SER A 106 -3.25 -7.10 -8.28
CA SER A 106 -3.97 -8.08 -7.47
C SER A 106 -4.83 -7.41 -6.39
N MET A 107 -4.30 -6.40 -5.68
CA MET A 107 -5.05 -5.66 -4.66
C MET A 107 -6.25 -4.90 -5.24
N VAL A 108 -6.04 -4.25 -6.40
CA VAL A 108 -7.11 -3.56 -7.13
C VAL A 108 -8.18 -4.55 -7.58
N LEU A 109 -7.78 -5.68 -8.19
CA LEU A 109 -8.71 -6.73 -8.59
C LEU A 109 -9.51 -7.29 -7.41
N LEU A 110 -8.87 -7.55 -6.27
CA LEU A 110 -9.56 -8.03 -5.06
C LEU A 110 -10.58 -7.00 -4.56
N SER A 111 -10.23 -5.71 -4.58
CA SER A 111 -11.14 -4.60 -4.24
C SER A 111 -12.36 -4.56 -5.14
N PHE A 112 -12.13 -4.58 -6.46
CA PHE A 112 -13.21 -4.57 -7.43
C PHE A 112 -14.07 -5.82 -7.29
N ARG A 113 -13.48 -7.01 -7.20
CA ARG A 113 -14.23 -8.26 -7.04
C ARG A 113 -15.10 -8.27 -5.77
N ARG A 114 -14.63 -7.65 -4.68
CA ARG A 114 -15.38 -7.54 -3.42
C ARG A 114 -16.52 -6.55 -3.52
N PHE A 115 -16.27 -5.32 -3.99
CA PHE A 115 -17.25 -4.22 -3.91
C PHE A 115 -18.14 -4.05 -5.14
N HIS A 116 -17.79 -4.66 -6.29
CA HIS A 116 -18.56 -4.50 -7.53
C HIS A 116 -19.88 -5.27 -7.52
N ARG A 117 -20.02 -6.35 -6.72
CA ARG A 117 -21.26 -7.15 -6.67
C ARG A 117 -21.82 -7.17 -5.25
N PRO A 118 -22.94 -6.47 -4.96
CA PRO A 118 -23.68 -6.76 -3.75
C PRO A 118 -24.17 -8.21 -3.83
N PRO A 119 -23.91 -9.09 -2.84
CA PRO A 119 -24.56 -10.40 -2.78
C PRO A 119 -26.07 -10.21 -2.97
N ALA A 120 -26.66 -10.98 -3.88
CA ALA A 120 -28.10 -10.98 -4.11
C ALA A 120 -28.81 -11.12 -2.75
N ALA A 121 -29.76 -10.21 -2.51
CA ALA A 121 -30.55 -10.15 -1.28
C ALA A 121 -31.26 -11.48 -1.01
#